data_AF-A0A142WNR4-F1
#
_entry.id   AF-A0A142WNR4-F1
#
_cell.length_a   1.000
_cell.length_b   1.000
_cell.length_c   1.000
_cell.angle_alpha   90.00
_cell.angle_beta   90.00
_cell.angle_gamma   90.00
#
_symmetry.space_group_name_H-M   'P 1'
#
loop_
_entity.id
_entity.type
_entity.pdbx_description
1 polymer ?
#
loop_
_entity_poly.entity_id
_entity_poly.type
_entity_poly.pdbx_seq_one_letter_code
_entity_poly.pdbx_strand_id
1 'polypeptide(L)'
;MHHLLIACPLAVVLFLTVGCRTTWAQEASGQQPANGSSDQETVKAWNAFYQSDAENAYRFVLQPGDIELRLDPTPILRWTNPLEQGDIHGAVYVWRKGGRPLVVGQLFSYLNNRGGRVYCHAVHSLARDGERLTGSRDGKVFWTPDSPGVQMHDLPMAPAPAASRNLRLTQMKSFSRRFSAYTEEASRGKRNLRLLTTPLDRFPENALEEPDGALFSLVVGNDPEVILVLETKNSAAEGEIWQYGLIQSTRSTSVALLDDKEVWRYDANEKTASDRSSVYLSVHGIATLPLEAPRSPAD
;
A
#
# COMPACT_ATOMS: atom_id res chain seq x y z
N MET A 1 24.45 -15.24 -61.50
CA MET A 1 24.65 -16.39 -62.40
C MET A 1 25.97 -17.08 -62.03
N HIS A 2 25.92 -18.41 -61.87
CA HIS A 2 27.03 -19.38 -61.65
C HIS A 2 27.64 -19.36 -60.23
N HIS A 3 27.35 -20.29 -59.30
CA HIS A 3 27.46 -21.78 -59.18
C HIS A 3 28.85 -22.35 -58.82
N LEU A 4 28.79 -23.35 -57.93
CA LEU A 4 29.72 -24.45 -57.54
C LEU A 4 30.82 -24.12 -56.50
N LEU A 5 30.80 -24.62 -55.24
CA LEU A 5 30.82 -25.99 -54.64
C LEU A 5 32.24 -26.58 -54.43
N ILE A 6 32.34 -27.46 -53.40
CA ILE A 6 33.38 -28.49 -53.10
C ILE A 6 34.53 -28.00 -52.19
N ALA A 7 35.00 -28.67 -51.12
CA ALA A 7 34.55 -29.81 -50.31
C ALA A 7 35.40 -29.84 -49.02
N CYS A 8 34.87 -30.54 -48.01
CA CYS A 8 35.53 -30.92 -46.76
C CYS A 8 36.43 -32.16 -46.97
N PRO A 9 37.45 -32.36 -46.12
CA PRO A 9 37.59 -33.70 -45.53
C PRO A 9 37.83 -33.71 -44.02
N LEU A 10 37.19 -34.68 -43.38
CA LEU A 10 37.47 -35.21 -42.06
C LEU A 10 38.94 -35.64 -41.93
N ALA A 11 39.55 -35.36 -40.77
CA ALA A 11 40.66 -36.16 -40.25
C ALA A 11 40.33 -36.60 -38.82
N VAL A 12 40.19 -37.92 -38.67
CA VAL A 12 40.07 -38.66 -37.42
C VAL A 12 41.48 -38.89 -36.89
N VAL A 13 41.76 -38.51 -35.65
CA VAL A 13 42.93 -38.98 -34.91
C VAL A 13 42.48 -39.59 -33.59
N LEU A 14 42.63 -40.90 -33.51
CA LEU A 14 42.43 -41.75 -32.35
C LEU A 14 43.80 -41.92 -31.67
N PHE A 15 43.94 -41.56 -30.39
CA PHE A 15 45.05 -42.02 -29.56
C PHE A 15 44.52 -42.58 -28.24
N LEU A 16 44.87 -43.84 -28.00
CA LEU A 16 44.57 -44.64 -26.82
C LEU A 16 45.60 -44.38 -25.70
N THR A 17 45.07 -43.94 -24.56
CA THR A 17 45.38 -44.30 -23.16
C THR A 17 46.81 -44.63 -22.71
N VAL A 18 47.31 -43.86 -21.72
CA VAL A 18 47.99 -44.41 -20.53
C VAL A 18 47.48 -43.65 -19.30
N GLY A 19 47.04 -44.40 -18.29
CA GLY A 19 46.39 -43.87 -17.09
C GLY A 19 47.34 -43.30 -16.05
N CYS A 20 46.85 -42.27 -15.35
CA CYS A 20 47.27 -41.97 -13.99
C CYS A 20 45.99 -41.84 -13.16
N ARG A 21 45.77 -42.80 -12.25
CA ARG A 21 44.70 -42.75 -11.25
C ARG A 21 45.17 -41.84 -10.13
N THR A 22 44.65 -40.62 -10.06
CA THR A 22 44.62 -39.83 -8.83
C THR A 22 43.17 -39.63 -8.44
N THR A 23 42.71 -40.49 -7.53
CA THR A 23 41.50 -40.31 -6.73
C THR A 23 41.65 -39.07 -5.87
N TRP A 24 40.95 -37.99 -6.23
CA TRP A 24 40.53 -36.95 -5.30
C TRP A 24 39.01 -36.93 -5.33
N ALA A 25 38.42 -37.59 -4.33
CA ALA A 25 37.02 -37.43 -3.98
C ALA A 25 37.00 -36.53 -2.74
N GLN A 26 36.46 -35.31 -2.85
CA GLN A 26 35.62 -34.70 -1.82
C GLN A 26 34.95 -33.42 -2.31
N GLU A 27 33.61 -33.49 -2.31
CA GLU A 27 32.65 -32.47 -1.89
C GLU A 27 32.83 -31.00 -2.31
N ALA A 28 31.93 -30.56 -3.19
CA ALA A 28 31.00 -29.48 -2.85
C ALA A 28 29.75 -29.59 -3.75
N SER A 29 28.77 -30.36 -3.28
CA SER A 29 27.38 -30.15 -3.63
C SER A 29 27.01 -28.73 -3.16
N GLY A 30 26.97 -27.78 -4.10
CA GLY A 30 26.36 -26.48 -3.88
C GLY A 30 24.85 -26.64 -3.74
N GLN A 31 24.40 -27.10 -2.58
CA GLN A 31 23.01 -26.94 -2.15
C GLN A 31 22.76 -25.45 -1.98
N GLN A 32 22.08 -24.87 -2.95
CA GLN A 32 21.42 -23.59 -2.82
C GLN A 32 20.40 -23.73 -1.68
N PRO A 33 20.48 -22.95 -0.58
CA PRO A 33 19.54 -23.13 0.51
C PRO A 33 18.14 -22.76 0.01
N ALA A 34 17.20 -23.66 0.29
CA ALA A 34 15.77 -23.44 0.08
C ALA A 34 15.26 -22.38 1.06
N ASN A 35 15.54 -21.09 0.80
CA ASN A 35 15.08 -19.95 1.62
C ASN A 35 13.60 -19.57 1.34
N GLY A 36 12.81 -20.43 0.71
CA GLY A 36 11.44 -20.10 0.31
C GLY A 36 10.40 -20.19 1.43
N SER A 37 10.59 -21.06 2.42
CA SER A 37 9.56 -21.35 3.44
C SER A 37 9.71 -20.52 4.73
N SER A 38 10.94 -20.27 5.17
CA SER A 38 11.21 -19.50 6.41
C SER A 38 10.75 -18.05 6.32
N ASP A 39 10.91 -17.43 5.15
CA ASP A 39 10.57 -16.03 4.92
C ASP A 39 9.05 -15.86 4.87
N GLN A 40 8.33 -16.82 4.29
CA GLN A 40 6.86 -16.81 4.24
C GLN A 40 6.23 -17.02 5.62
N GLU A 41 6.77 -17.92 6.44
CA GLU A 41 6.30 -18.13 7.81
C GLU A 41 6.56 -16.89 8.68
N THR A 42 7.72 -16.26 8.52
CA THR A 42 8.07 -15.00 9.19
C THR A 42 7.10 -13.88 8.80
N VAL A 43 6.88 -13.66 7.50
CA VAL A 43 5.93 -12.64 7.01
C VAL A 43 4.51 -12.93 7.50
N LYS A 44 4.09 -14.20 7.56
CA LYS A 44 2.78 -14.58 8.11
C LYS A 44 2.65 -14.24 9.60
N ALA A 45 3.67 -14.54 10.40
CA ALA A 45 3.70 -14.19 11.82
C ALA A 45 3.64 -12.67 12.03
N TRP A 46 4.38 -11.90 11.23
CA TRP A 46 4.32 -10.44 11.26
C TRP A 46 2.96 -9.87 10.87
N ASN A 47 2.31 -10.45 9.87
CA ASN A 47 0.95 -10.07 9.51
C ASN A 47 -0.06 -10.34 10.63
N ALA A 48 0.10 -11.43 11.38
CA ALA A 48 -0.71 -11.70 12.56
C ALA A 48 -0.44 -10.69 13.68
N PHE A 49 0.83 -10.31 13.88
CA PHE A 49 1.20 -9.26 14.81
C PHE A 49 0.57 -7.90 14.45
N TYR A 50 0.65 -7.47 13.18
CA TYR A 50 0.02 -6.22 12.74
C TYR A 50 -1.48 -6.21 12.99
N GLN A 51 -2.15 -7.33 12.71
CA GLN A 51 -3.59 -7.44 12.94
C GLN A 51 -3.90 -7.33 14.44
N SER A 52 -3.18 -8.05 15.29
CA SER A 52 -3.35 -7.96 16.74
C SER A 52 -3.07 -6.53 17.27
N ASP A 53 -2.01 -5.87 16.81
CA ASP A 53 -1.69 -4.50 17.24
C ASP A 53 -2.78 -3.51 16.77
N ALA A 54 -3.29 -3.66 15.54
CA ALA A 54 -4.42 -2.86 15.04
C ALA A 54 -5.66 -2.97 15.94
N GLU A 55 -6.03 -4.20 16.31
CA GLU A 55 -7.21 -4.50 17.13
C GLU A 55 -7.05 -4.03 18.59
N ASN A 56 -5.86 -4.19 19.16
CA ASN A 56 -5.66 -4.01 20.60
C ASN A 56 -5.11 -2.64 20.98
N ALA A 57 -4.25 -2.05 20.15
CA ALA A 57 -3.54 -0.82 20.50
C ALA A 57 -4.24 0.44 20.00
N TYR A 58 -4.86 0.41 18.81
CA TYR A 58 -5.34 1.63 18.14
C TYR A 58 -6.83 1.91 18.39
N ARG A 59 -7.14 3.16 18.74
CA ARG A 59 -8.51 3.67 18.83
C ARG A 59 -8.60 5.00 18.12
N PHE A 60 -9.67 5.22 17.37
CA PHE A 60 -9.96 6.49 16.70
C PHE A 60 -11.35 6.96 17.09
N VAL A 61 -11.45 8.22 17.48
CA VAL A 61 -12.71 8.85 17.89
C VAL A 61 -13.00 10.02 16.95
N LEU A 62 -14.22 10.06 16.44
CA LEU A 62 -14.75 11.14 15.60
C LEU A 62 -15.52 12.16 16.44
N GLN A 63 -15.26 13.43 16.15
CA GLN A 63 -16.01 14.58 16.62
C GLN A 63 -16.74 15.25 15.45
N PRO A 64 -17.90 15.89 15.70
CA PRO A 64 -18.62 15.92 16.98
C PRO A 64 -19.29 14.56 17.30
N GLY A 65 -19.54 14.32 18.59
CA GLY A 65 -20.37 13.21 19.06
C GLY A 65 -19.62 12.04 19.70
N ASP A 66 -18.30 12.16 19.90
CA ASP A 66 -17.48 11.14 20.60
C ASP A 66 -17.67 9.72 20.04
N ILE A 67 -17.74 9.59 18.71
CA ILE A 67 -18.04 8.31 18.06
C ILE A 67 -16.74 7.53 17.87
N GLU A 68 -16.58 6.43 18.60
CA GLU A 68 -15.48 5.48 18.36
C GLU A 68 -15.69 4.77 17.01
N LEU A 69 -14.65 4.82 16.17
CA LEU A 69 -14.66 4.17 14.86
C LEU A 69 -14.43 2.67 14.99
N ARG A 70 -15.21 1.89 14.24
CA ARG A 70 -15.06 0.44 14.15
C ARG A 70 -13.90 0.09 13.22
N LEU A 71 -12.96 -0.71 13.69
CA LEU A 71 -11.93 -1.34 12.86
C LEU A 71 -12.55 -2.48 12.04
N ASP A 72 -12.19 -2.58 10.75
CA ASP A 72 -12.28 -3.86 10.04
C ASP A 72 -11.03 -4.70 10.36
N PRO A 73 -11.17 -5.84 11.07
CA PRO A 73 -10.03 -6.58 11.61
C PRO A 73 -9.18 -7.24 10.51
N THR A 74 -9.79 -7.52 9.35
CA THR A 74 -9.07 -8.04 8.19
C THR A 74 -8.43 -6.88 7.43
N PRO A 75 -7.11 -6.91 7.17
CA PRO A 75 -6.48 -5.86 6.39
C PRO A 75 -7.02 -5.84 4.95
N ILE A 76 -7.27 -4.64 4.44
CA ILE A 76 -7.72 -4.39 3.06
C ILE A 76 -6.59 -4.62 2.04
N LEU A 77 -5.33 -4.63 2.50
CA LEU A 77 -4.16 -4.99 1.71
C LEU A 77 -3.05 -5.54 2.60
N ARG A 78 -2.38 -6.60 2.17
CA ARG A 78 -1.06 -7.00 2.66
C ARG A 78 -0.06 -6.77 1.55
N TRP A 79 1.08 -6.19 1.87
CA TRP A 79 2.05 -5.77 0.86
C TRP A 79 3.49 -6.03 1.30
N THR A 80 4.34 -6.13 0.28
CA THR A 80 5.79 -6.14 0.39
C THR A 80 6.32 -5.11 -0.61
N ASN A 81 7.46 -4.49 -0.30
CA ASN A 81 8.12 -3.57 -1.21
C ASN A 81 9.57 -4.01 -1.43
N PRO A 82 9.80 -5.00 -2.32
CA PRO A 82 11.14 -5.54 -2.56
C PRO A 82 12.07 -4.54 -3.27
N LEU A 83 11.55 -3.39 -3.69
CA LEU A 83 12.30 -2.33 -4.34
C LEU A 83 12.95 -1.40 -3.31
N GLU A 84 12.58 -1.52 -2.04
CA GLU A 84 13.20 -0.84 -0.91
C GLU A 84 14.25 -1.74 -0.24
N GLN A 85 15.30 -1.12 0.30
CA GLN A 85 16.26 -1.84 1.13
C GLN A 85 15.63 -2.19 2.48
N GLY A 86 15.98 -3.36 3.03
CA GLY A 86 15.59 -3.75 4.39
C GLY A 86 14.32 -4.59 4.49
N ASP A 87 13.93 -5.32 3.44
CA ASP A 87 12.83 -6.30 3.49
C ASP A 87 11.55 -5.70 4.11
N ILE A 88 11.04 -4.62 3.54
CA ILE A 88 9.87 -3.94 4.11
C ILE A 88 8.57 -4.64 3.69
N HIS A 89 7.68 -4.81 4.67
CA HIS A 89 6.35 -5.34 4.46
C HIS A 89 5.36 -4.76 5.48
N GLY A 90 4.09 -4.80 5.14
CA GLY A 90 3.03 -4.22 5.96
C GLY A 90 1.63 -4.65 5.58
N ALA A 91 0.68 -4.09 6.30
CA ALA A 91 -0.73 -4.29 6.09
C ALA A 91 -1.49 -2.96 6.24
N VAL A 92 -2.55 -2.81 5.45
CA VAL A 92 -3.42 -1.63 5.43
C VAL A 92 -4.75 -1.99 6.08
N TYR A 93 -5.22 -1.14 6.98
CA TYR A 93 -6.43 -1.27 7.77
C TYR A 93 -7.32 -0.05 7.59
N VAL A 94 -8.61 -0.22 7.86
CA VAL A 94 -9.61 0.83 7.78
C VAL A 94 -10.40 0.90 9.08
N TRP A 95 -10.59 2.12 9.59
CA TRP A 95 -11.55 2.41 10.66
C TRP A 95 -12.70 3.22 10.08
N ARG A 96 -13.93 2.87 10.49
CA ARG A 96 -15.17 3.36 9.89
C ARG A 96 -16.16 3.88 10.91
N LYS A 97 -17.01 4.78 10.43
CA LYS A 97 -18.32 5.05 11.02
C LYS A 97 -19.36 4.47 10.07
N GLY A 98 -20.13 3.48 10.53
CA GLY A 98 -21.01 2.72 9.64
C GLY A 98 -20.20 1.98 8.56
N GLY A 99 -20.59 2.17 7.30
CA GLY A 99 -19.92 1.60 6.13
C GLY A 99 -18.75 2.45 5.59
N ARG A 100 -18.65 3.73 5.96
CA ARG A 100 -17.73 4.70 5.36
C ARG A 100 -16.36 4.72 6.07
N PRO A 101 -15.26 4.52 5.33
CA PRO A 101 -13.90 4.76 5.81
C PRO A 101 -13.69 6.18 6.32
N LEU A 102 -13.10 6.31 7.51
CA LEU A 102 -12.69 7.58 8.09
C LEU A 102 -11.22 7.63 8.46
N VAL A 103 -10.57 6.47 8.61
CA VAL A 103 -9.11 6.38 8.73
C VAL A 103 -8.63 5.24 7.85
N VAL A 104 -7.56 5.49 7.09
CA VAL A 104 -6.75 4.45 6.47
C VAL A 104 -5.43 4.42 7.22
N GLY A 105 -5.03 3.25 7.72
CA GLY A 105 -3.78 3.08 8.45
C GLY A 105 -2.93 1.97 7.88
N GLN A 106 -1.63 2.20 7.79
CA GLN A 106 -0.63 1.20 7.47
C GLN A 106 0.13 0.82 8.74
N LEU A 107 0.25 -0.47 9.02
CA LEU A 107 1.17 -1.01 10.03
C LEU A 107 2.23 -1.83 9.30
N PHE A 108 3.50 -1.50 9.51
CA PHE A 108 4.58 -2.05 8.71
C PHE A 108 5.90 -2.12 9.49
N SER A 109 6.84 -2.90 8.99
CA SER A 109 8.19 -2.93 9.55
C SER A 109 9.24 -3.25 8.49
N TYR A 110 10.48 -2.82 8.76
CA TYR A 110 11.65 -3.11 7.94
C TYR A 110 12.83 -3.52 8.84
N LEU A 111 13.75 -4.31 8.28
CA LEU A 111 15.00 -4.70 8.92
C LEU A 111 15.91 -3.48 9.11
N ASN A 112 16.49 -3.36 10.30
CA ASN A 112 17.60 -2.45 10.55
C ASN A 112 18.95 -3.16 10.40
N ASN A 113 20.02 -2.36 10.33
CA ASN A 113 21.39 -2.86 10.19
C ASN A 113 21.92 -3.65 11.41
N ARG A 114 21.13 -3.77 12.48
CA ARG A 114 21.47 -4.50 13.72
C ARG A 114 20.72 -5.82 13.84
N GLY A 115 20.00 -6.25 12.80
CA GLY A 115 19.26 -7.51 12.79
C GLY A 115 17.98 -7.49 13.62
N GLY A 116 17.37 -6.33 13.85
CA GLY A 116 16.00 -6.21 14.39
C GLY A 116 15.05 -5.56 13.37
N ARG A 117 13.74 -5.59 13.65
CA ARG A 117 12.74 -4.91 12.83
C ARG A 117 12.29 -3.59 13.46
N VAL A 118 12.32 -2.52 12.68
CA VAL A 118 11.77 -1.22 13.06
C VAL A 118 10.28 -1.24 12.79
N TYR A 119 9.47 -1.23 13.83
CA TYR A 119 8.01 -1.18 13.71
C TYR A 119 7.52 0.25 13.52
N CYS A 120 6.59 0.42 12.59
CA CYS A 120 6.14 1.70 12.10
C CYS A 120 4.62 1.71 11.90
N HIS A 121 4.03 2.89 11.92
CA HIS A 121 2.69 3.12 11.43
C HIS A 121 2.64 4.32 10.49
N ALA A 122 1.61 4.37 9.66
CA ALA A 122 1.17 5.57 9.01
C ALA A 122 -0.36 5.63 9.05
N VAL A 123 -0.94 6.80 9.28
CA VAL A 123 -2.39 6.98 9.32
C VAL A 123 -2.77 8.22 8.51
N HIS A 124 -3.88 8.13 7.79
CA HIS A 124 -4.48 9.24 7.04
C HIS A 124 -5.95 9.42 7.40
N SER A 125 -6.38 10.67 7.58
CA SER A 125 -7.77 11.05 7.85
C SER A 125 -8.60 11.08 6.55
N LEU A 126 -9.79 10.50 6.57
CA LEU A 126 -10.81 10.66 5.52
C LEU A 126 -12.03 11.46 6.01
N ALA A 127 -11.87 12.13 7.16
CA ALA A 127 -12.87 13.04 7.73
C ALA A 127 -13.08 14.24 6.80
N ARG A 128 -14.32 14.71 6.70
CA ARG A 128 -14.73 15.86 5.88
C ARG A 128 -14.86 17.13 6.72
N ASP A 129 -15.24 18.23 6.08
CA ASP A 129 -15.53 19.49 6.75
C ASP A 129 -16.50 19.31 7.92
N GLY A 130 -16.14 19.87 9.08
CA GLY A 130 -16.92 19.77 10.31
C GLY A 130 -16.65 18.51 11.14
N GLU A 131 -15.90 17.55 10.62
CA GLU A 131 -15.46 16.36 11.34
C GLU A 131 -14.02 16.52 11.86
N ARG A 132 -13.71 15.99 13.05
CA ARG A 132 -12.34 15.92 13.57
C ARG A 132 -12.07 14.54 14.14
N LEU A 133 -10.85 14.05 13.97
CA LEU A 133 -10.43 12.75 14.50
C LEU A 133 -9.46 12.93 15.66
N THR A 134 -9.47 11.97 16.58
CA THR A 134 -8.41 11.77 17.56
C THR A 134 -8.01 10.31 17.53
N GLY A 135 -6.73 10.05 17.29
CA GLY A 135 -6.11 8.73 17.36
C GLY A 135 -5.36 8.54 18.68
N SER A 136 -5.62 7.43 19.35
CA SER A 136 -4.86 6.98 20.50
C SER A 136 -4.25 5.59 20.25
N ARG A 137 -3.09 5.37 20.86
CA ARG A 137 -2.40 4.09 20.90
C ARG A 137 -2.11 3.75 22.36
N ASP A 138 -2.50 2.57 22.82
CA ASP A 138 -2.34 2.13 24.22
C ASP A 138 -2.90 3.16 25.22
N GLY A 139 -4.06 3.74 24.90
CA GLY A 139 -4.73 4.77 25.71
C GLY A 139 -4.07 6.15 25.67
N LYS A 140 -2.95 6.34 24.96
CA LYS A 140 -2.29 7.64 24.82
C LYS A 140 -2.61 8.25 23.46
N VAL A 141 -3.10 9.48 23.44
CA VAL A 141 -3.30 10.23 22.20
C VAL A 141 -1.96 10.35 21.48
N PHE A 142 -1.93 10.03 20.19
CA PHE A 142 -0.75 10.18 19.32
C PHE A 142 -1.03 11.04 18.07
N TRP A 143 -2.30 11.23 17.69
CA TRP A 143 -2.67 11.92 16.45
C TRP A 143 -3.99 12.69 16.61
N THR A 144 -4.04 13.93 16.16
CA THR A 144 -5.18 14.86 16.30
C THR A 144 -5.23 15.78 15.08
N PRO A 145 -5.63 15.28 13.89
CA PRO A 145 -5.67 16.09 12.68
C PRO A 145 -6.60 17.29 12.86
N ASP A 146 -6.14 18.48 12.48
CA ASP A 146 -6.84 19.74 12.72
C ASP A 146 -7.71 20.23 11.56
N SER A 147 -7.62 19.54 10.43
CA SER A 147 -8.22 19.87 9.14
C SER A 147 -8.90 18.65 8.48
N PRO A 148 -9.80 18.88 7.51
CA PRO A 148 -10.41 17.81 6.72
C PRO A 148 -9.32 16.97 6.05
N GLY A 149 -9.45 15.66 6.15
CA GLY A 149 -8.41 14.74 5.70
C GLY A 149 -8.44 14.45 4.21
N VAL A 150 -9.57 14.73 3.54
CA VAL A 150 -9.70 14.55 2.09
C VAL A 150 -10.52 15.67 1.49
N GLN A 151 -10.00 16.28 0.43
CA GLN A 151 -10.73 17.22 -0.39
C GLN A 151 -11.41 16.47 -1.54
N MET A 152 -12.73 16.60 -1.64
CA MET A 152 -13.54 15.95 -2.67
C MET A 152 -13.84 16.93 -3.81
N HIS A 153 -13.63 16.49 -5.04
CA HIS A 153 -13.86 17.23 -6.26
C HIS A 153 -14.85 16.48 -7.15
N ASP A 154 -15.70 17.21 -7.88
CA ASP A 154 -16.56 16.58 -8.89
C ASP A 154 -15.69 15.95 -9.98
N LEU A 155 -16.02 14.73 -10.38
CA LEU A 155 -15.25 14.01 -11.39
C LEU A 155 -15.63 14.51 -12.80
N PRO A 156 -14.74 15.22 -13.53
CA PRO A 156 -15.09 15.81 -14.80
C PRO A 156 -15.43 14.76 -15.84
N MET A 157 -16.46 15.04 -16.65
CA MET A 157 -16.94 14.17 -17.74
C MET A 157 -17.35 12.77 -17.25
N ALA A 158 -17.73 12.62 -15.98
CA ALA A 158 -18.30 11.38 -15.48
C ALA A 158 -19.77 11.27 -15.93
N PRO A 159 -20.20 10.12 -16.49
CA PRO A 159 -21.64 9.86 -16.64
C PRO A 159 -22.31 9.79 -15.26
N ALA A 160 -23.63 9.93 -15.20
CA ALA A 160 -24.38 9.72 -13.97
C ALA A 160 -24.06 8.33 -13.35
N PRO A 161 -24.02 8.23 -12.01
CA PRO A 161 -23.90 6.94 -11.32
C PRO A 161 -24.92 5.93 -11.83
N ALA A 162 -24.44 4.76 -12.21
CA ALA A 162 -25.29 3.70 -12.75
C ALA A 162 -26.29 3.23 -11.69
N ALA A 163 -27.45 2.71 -12.12
CA ALA A 163 -28.51 2.30 -11.19
C ALA A 163 -28.11 1.13 -10.28
N SER A 164 -27.22 0.24 -10.73
CA SER A 164 -26.80 -0.93 -9.93
C SER A 164 -25.38 -0.78 -9.38
N ARG A 165 -25.17 -1.28 -8.17
CA ARG A 165 -23.87 -1.29 -7.48
C ARG A 165 -22.75 -1.94 -8.31
N ASN A 166 -23.04 -3.03 -9.01
CA ASN A 166 -22.07 -3.70 -9.88
C ASN A 166 -21.65 -2.82 -11.07
N LEU A 167 -22.61 -2.11 -11.69
CA LEU A 167 -22.30 -1.18 -12.77
C LEU A 167 -21.56 0.07 -12.26
N ARG A 168 -21.87 0.54 -11.04
CA ARG A 168 -21.10 1.60 -10.37
C ARG A 168 -19.65 1.16 -10.12
N LEU A 169 -19.40 -0.09 -9.74
CA LEU A 169 -18.04 -0.60 -9.62
C LEU A 169 -17.31 -0.62 -10.97
N THR A 170 -17.99 -1.00 -12.06
CA THR A 170 -17.43 -0.90 -13.42
C THR A 170 -17.08 0.54 -13.78
N GLN A 171 -17.95 1.51 -13.45
CA GLN A 171 -17.68 2.94 -13.62
C GLN A 171 -16.45 3.37 -12.81
N MET A 172 -16.39 3.07 -11.51
CA MET A 172 -15.25 3.43 -10.66
C MET A 172 -13.92 2.85 -11.15
N LYS A 173 -13.90 1.58 -11.58
CA LYS A 173 -12.71 0.98 -12.20
C LYS A 173 -12.32 1.69 -13.50
N SER A 174 -13.28 2.18 -14.26
CA SER A 174 -13.01 2.98 -15.45
C SER A 174 -12.45 4.36 -15.12
N PHE A 175 -12.97 4.99 -14.06
CA PHE A 175 -12.50 6.29 -13.61
C PHE A 175 -11.10 6.20 -13.01
N SER A 176 -10.80 5.18 -12.21
CA SER A 176 -9.47 5.04 -11.60
C SER A 176 -8.36 4.93 -12.64
N ARG A 177 -8.62 4.34 -13.81
CA ARG A 177 -7.67 4.28 -14.94
C ARG A 177 -7.35 5.62 -15.59
N ARG A 178 -8.15 6.67 -15.34
CA ARG A 178 -7.87 8.04 -15.79
C ARG A 178 -6.83 8.74 -14.91
N PHE A 179 -6.58 8.18 -13.72
CA PHE A 179 -5.59 8.72 -12.81
C PHE A 179 -4.24 8.06 -13.03
N SER A 180 -3.20 8.88 -13.01
CA SER A 180 -1.81 8.44 -12.85
C SER A 180 -1.19 9.19 -11.69
N ALA A 181 -0.10 8.67 -11.13
CA ALA A 181 0.62 9.36 -10.09
C ALA A 181 2.09 8.99 -10.12
N TYR A 182 2.91 9.81 -9.48
CA TYR A 182 4.32 9.56 -9.30
C TYR A 182 4.79 10.11 -7.95
N THR A 183 5.85 9.52 -7.41
CA THR A 183 6.61 10.10 -6.30
C THR A 183 7.89 10.74 -6.80
N GLU A 184 8.39 11.73 -6.06
CA GLU A 184 9.67 12.39 -6.29
C GLU A 184 10.48 12.41 -4.99
N GLU A 185 11.71 11.93 -5.06
CA GLU A 185 12.67 11.98 -3.96
C GLU A 185 14.00 12.53 -4.46
N ALA A 186 14.67 13.36 -3.66
CA ALA A 186 15.98 13.91 -4.03
C ALA A 186 17.03 12.81 -4.31
N SER A 187 16.96 11.69 -3.59
CA SER A 187 17.89 10.56 -3.69
C SER A 187 17.64 9.63 -4.87
N ARG A 188 16.39 9.56 -5.36
CA ARG A 188 15.94 8.53 -6.34
C ARG A 188 15.29 9.11 -7.60
N GLY A 189 15.03 10.42 -7.62
CA GLY A 189 14.33 11.10 -8.69
C GLY A 189 12.85 10.75 -8.72
N LYS A 190 12.25 10.92 -9.90
CA LYS A 190 10.84 10.66 -10.17
C LYS A 190 10.58 9.17 -10.40
N ARG A 191 9.51 8.66 -9.79
CA ARG A 191 9.07 7.28 -9.91
C ARG A 191 7.57 7.20 -10.18
N ASN A 192 7.19 6.65 -11.33
CA ASN A 192 5.77 6.45 -11.65
C ASN A 192 5.16 5.34 -10.79
N LEU A 193 3.95 5.58 -10.31
CA LEU A 193 3.18 4.65 -9.49
C LEU A 193 2.30 3.77 -10.38
N ARG A 194 2.17 2.50 -10.00
CA ARG A 194 1.28 1.55 -10.68
C ARG A 194 -0.08 1.55 -10.01
N LEU A 195 -1.16 1.65 -10.78
CA LEU A 195 -2.52 1.48 -10.24
C LEU A 195 -2.80 0.00 -9.90
N LEU A 196 -3.33 -0.26 -8.71
CA LEU A 196 -4.06 -1.49 -8.40
C LEU A 196 -5.49 -1.37 -8.93
N THR A 197 -5.82 -2.15 -9.96
CA THR A 197 -7.13 -2.09 -10.64
C THR A 197 -8.27 -2.70 -9.84
N THR A 198 -7.95 -3.50 -8.84
CA THR A 198 -8.90 -3.97 -7.82
C THR A 198 -8.92 -2.93 -6.71
N PRO A 199 -10.10 -2.42 -6.31
CA PRO A 199 -10.17 -1.49 -5.18
C PRO A 199 -9.63 -2.16 -3.92
N LEU A 200 -8.93 -1.40 -3.09
CA LEU A 200 -8.56 -1.84 -1.75
C LEU A 200 -9.82 -2.06 -0.90
N ASP A 201 -10.80 -1.18 -1.07
CA ASP A 201 -12.04 -1.20 -0.30
C ASP A 201 -13.24 -0.73 -1.14
N ARG A 202 -14.43 -1.23 -0.80
CA ARG A 202 -15.72 -0.82 -1.38
C ARG A 202 -16.72 -0.51 -0.27
N PHE A 203 -17.30 0.67 -0.28
CA PHE A 203 -18.18 1.15 0.79
C PHE A 203 -19.42 1.90 0.28
N PRO A 204 -20.44 2.11 1.12
CA PRO A 204 -20.80 1.19 2.21
C PRO A 204 -21.12 -0.19 1.62
N GLU A 205 -21.15 -1.28 2.40
CA GLU A 205 -21.65 -2.57 1.89
C GLU A 205 -23.13 -2.49 1.45
N ASN A 206 -23.90 -1.59 2.06
CA ASN A 206 -25.30 -1.30 1.74
C ASN A 206 -25.50 0.22 1.51
N ALA A 207 -25.88 0.59 0.28
CA ALA A 207 -25.88 1.98 -0.22
C ALA A 207 -27.11 2.83 0.15
N LEU A 208 -27.97 2.36 1.08
CA LEU A 208 -29.24 3.05 1.34
C LEU A 208 -29.08 4.40 2.06
N GLU A 209 -27.98 4.61 2.81
CA GLU A 209 -27.79 5.83 3.61
C GLU A 209 -26.40 6.49 3.46
N GLU A 210 -25.45 5.81 2.82
CA GLU A 210 -24.06 6.25 2.67
C GLU A 210 -23.64 6.27 1.20
N PRO A 211 -22.74 7.19 0.80
CA PRO A 211 -22.30 7.33 -0.58
C PRO A 211 -21.61 6.06 -1.07
N ASP A 212 -22.00 5.57 -2.24
CA ASP A 212 -21.39 4.40 -2.84
C ASP A 212 -20.00 4.77 -3.37
N GLY A 213 -18.97 4.17 -2.79
CA GLY A 213 -17.57 4.56 -2.96
C GLY A 213 -16.60 3.39 -2.94
N ALA A 214 -15.37 3.65 -3.38
CA ALA A 214 -14.27 2.71 -3.31
C ALA A 214 -12.92 3.43 -3.14
N LEU A 215 -11.97 2.72 -2.56
CA LEU A 215 -10.57 3.14 -2.45
C LEU A 215 -9.74 2.39 -3.50
N PHE A 216 -8.94 3.10 -4.29
CA PHE A 216 -7.96 2.52 -5.22
C PHE A 216 -6.56 2.98 -4.85
N SER A 217 -5.55 2.13 -5.05
CA SER A 217 -4.18 2.47 -4.66
C SER A 217 -3.27 2.62 -5.87
N LEU A 218 -2.45 3.67 -5.85
CA LEU A 218 -1.30 3.83 -6.72
C LEU A 218 -0.05 3.48 -5.89
N VAL A 219 0.67 2.46 -6.36
CA VAL A 219 1.67 1.75 -5.55
C VAL A 219 3.06 1.80 -6.16
N VAL A 220 4.04 1.65 -5.28
CA VAL A 220 5.37 1.15 -5.58
C VAL A 220 5.43 -0.32 -5.20
N GLY A 221 5.79 -1.23 -6.13
CA GLY A 221 5.66 -2.66 -5.83
C GLY A 221 4.20 -2.96 -5.52
N ASN A 222 3.85 -3.30 -4.27
CA ASN A 222 2.47 -3.32 -3.78
C ASN A 222 2.21 -2.35 -2.61
N ASP A 223 3.18 -1.52 -2.26
CA ASP A 223 3.13 -0.52 -1.19
C ASP A 223 2.34 0.73 -1.62
N PRO A 224 1.24 1.08 -0.96
CA PRO A 224 0.46 2.27 -1.26
C PRO A 224 1.22 3.57 -1.01
N GLU A 225 1.34 4.39 -2.06
CA GLU A 225 1.96 5.70 -2.00
C GLU A 225 0.89 6.82 -2.07
N VAL A 226 -0.09 6.65 -2.95
CA VAL A 226 -1.26 7.52 -3.11
C VAL A 226 -2.51 6.67 -3.16
N ILE A 227 -3.58 7.09 -2.47
CA ILE A 227 -4.88 6.41 -2.51
C ILE A 227 -5.92 7.35 -3.11
N LEU A 228 -6.63 6.87 -4.11
CA LEU A 228 -7.77 7.50 -4.75
C LEU A 228 -9.05 7.08 -4.04
N VAL A 229 -9.81 8.06 -3.59
CA VAL A 229 -11.18 7.92 -3.10
C VAL A 229 -12.10 8.25 -4.26
N LEU A 230 -13.02 7.35 -4.62
CA LEU A 230 -14.12 7.63 -5.53
C LEU A 230 -15.41 7.37 -4.79
N GLU A 231 -16.37 8.29 -4.84
CA GLU A 231 -17.67 8.10 -4.19
C GLU A 231 -18.77 8.92 -4.86
N THR A 232 -20.03 8.53 -4.64
CA THR A 232 -21.16 9.31 -5.10
C THR A 232 -21.50 10.45 -4.14
N LYS A 233 -22.16 11.49 -4.66
CA LYS A 233 -22.74 12.58 -3.88
C LYS A 233 -24.06 13.02 -4.50
N ASN A 234 -25.03 13.36 -3.67
CA ASN A 234 -26.25 14.05 -4.13
C ASN A 234 -25.94 15.53 -4.41
N SER A 235 -26.13 15.95 -5.66
CA SER A 235 -26.11 17.33 -6.13
C SER A 235 -27.54 17.83 -6.30
N ALA A 236 -27.82 19.06 -5.83
CA ALA A 236 -29.14 19.68 -5.98
C ALA A 236 -29.51 19.95 -7.45
N ALA A 237 -28.52 20.17 -8.33
CA ALA A 237 -28.74 20.53 -9.73
C ALA A 237 -28.76 19.30 -10.67
N GLU A 238 -27.92 18.30 -10.41
CA GLU A 238 -27.64 17.20 -11.34
C GLU A 238 -28.06 15.83 -10.80
N GLY A 239 -28.67 15.78 -9.62
CA GLY A 239 -28.96 14.52 -8.94
C GLY A 239 -27.69 13.88 -8.39
N GLU A 240 -27.61 12.55 -8.36
CA GLU A 240 -26.42 11.87 -7.87
C GLU A 240 -25.27 12.01 -8.90
N ILE A 241 -24.09 12.41 -8.44
CA ILE A 241 -22.88 12.61 -9.26
C ILE A 241 -21.69 11.86 -8.68
N TRP A 242 -20.62 11.70 -9.47
CA TRP A 242 -19.35 11.14 -9.03
C TRP A 242 -18.41 12.23 -8.51
N GLN A 243 -17.75 11.95 -7.40
CA GLN A 243 -16.65 12.74 -6.88
C GLN A 243 -15.40 11.90 -6.67
N TYR A 244 -14.25 12.57 -6.61
CA TYR A 244 -12.97 11.97 -6.31
C TYR A 244 -12.19 12.77 -5.27
N GLY A 245 -11.31 12.10 -4.54
CA GLY A 245 -10.33 12.72 -3.65
C GLY A 245 -9.03 11.91 -3.67
N LEU A 246 -7.90 12.56 -3.38
CA LEU A 246 -6.59 11.90 -3.31
C LEU A 246 -6.03 12.08 -1.90
N ILE A 247 -5.49 11.01 -1.35
CA ILE A 247 -4.82 11.02 -0.06
C ILE A 247 -3.40 10.48 -0.16
N GLN A 248 -2.54 10.98 0.73
CA GLN A 248 -1.17 10.52 0.84
C GLN A 248 -1.09 9.23 1.64
N SER A 249 -0.15 8.38 1.26
CA SER A 249 0.16 7.14 1.96
C SER A 249 1.67 6.96 2.17
N THR A 250 2.45 7.98 1.79
CA THR A 250 3.91 8.03 1.83
C THR A 250 4.42 9.35 2.39
N ARG A 251 5.70 9.40 2.73
CA ARG A 251 6.41 10.62 3.14
C ARG A 251 7.05 11.36 1.96
N SER A 252 7.12 10.73 0.79
CA SER A 252 7.75 11.30 -0.40
C SER A 252 6.83 12.32 -1.08
N THR A 253 7.42 13.31 -1.77
CA THR A 253 6.65 14.23 -2.60
C THR A 253 5.86 13.40 -3.59
N SER A 254 4.57 13.68 -3.72
CA SER A 254 3.65 12.86 -4.49
C SER A 254 2.77 13.75 -5.35
N VAL A 255 2.57 13.37 -6.61
CA VAL A 255 1.76 14.11 -7.57
C VAL A 255 0.79 13.16 -8.23
N ALA A 256 -0.48 13.53 -8.28
CA ALA A 256 -1.51 12.79 -8.99
C ALA A 256 -2.07 13.63 -10.15
N LEU A 257 -2.29 12.95 -11.27
CA LEU A 257 -2.81 13.53 -12.50
C LEU A 257 -4.12 12.85 -12.86
N LEU A 258 -5.05 13.63 -13.41
CA LEU A 258 -6.28 13.17 -14.05
C LEU A 258 -6.23 13.57 -15.52
N ASP A 259 -6.24 12.60 -16.43
CA ASP A 259 -6.11 12.84 -17.88
C ASP A 259 -4.92 13.78 -18.19
N ASP A 260 -3.74 13.42 -17.65
CA ASP A 260 -2.46 14.13 -17.77
C ASP A 260 -2.39 15.55 -17.17
N LYS A 261 -3.41 15.97 -16.42
CA LYS A 261 -3.40 17.25 -15.69
C LYS A 261 -3.19 17.02 -14.20
N GLU A 262 -2.24 17.74 -13.61
CA GLU A 262 -2.05 17.73 -12.15
C GLU A 262 -3.33 18.18 -11.45
N VAL A 263 -3.84 17.34 -10.56
CA VAL A 263 -5.06 17.61 -9.77
C VAL A 263 -4.81 17.54 -8.26
N TRP A 264 -3.67 17.01 -7.85
CA TRP A 264 -3.28 16.91 -6.45
C TRP A 264 -1.76 16.81 -6.33
N ARG A 265 -1.21 17.46 -5.30
CA ARG A 265 0.20 17.44 -4.94
C ARG A 265 0.36 17.45 -3.43
N TYR A 266 1.28 16.62 -2.96
CA TYR A 266 1.87 16.70 -1.63
C TYR A 266 3.36 16.96 -1.78
N ASP A 267 3.85 18.03 -1.13
CA ASP A 267 5.28 18.34 -1.08
C ASP A 267 5.87 17.83 0.25
N ALA A 268 6.81 16.89 0.14
CA ALA A 268 7.50 16.35 1.30
C ALA A 268 8.25 17.44 2.05
N ASN A 269 8.03 17.50 3.36
CA ASN A 269 8.87 18.25 4.26
C ASN A 269 9.03 17.47 5.56
N GLU A 270 10.23 17.50 6.16
CA GLU A 270 10.55 16.71 7.36
C GLU A 270 9.62 17.02 8.55
N LYS A 271 9.04 18.22 8.60
CA LYS A 271 8.17 18.65 9.71
C LYS A 271 6.79 18.00 9.66
N THR A 272 6.22 17.80 8.47
CA THR A 272 4.81 17.45 8.32
C THR A 272 4.56 15.94 8.48
N ALA A 273 5.56 15.09 8.19
CA ALA A 273 5.42 13.63 8.33
C ALA A 273 5.29 13.15 9.79
N SER A 274 5.88 13.87 10.75
CA SER A 274 5.81 13.59 12.18
C SER A 274 4.88 14.53 12.95
N ASP A 275 4.23 15.46 12.25
CA ASP A 275 3.31 16.39 12.89
C ASP A 275 2.02 15.67 13.29
N ARG A 276 1.72 15.70 14.58
CA ARG A 276 0.54 15.04 15.15
C ARG A 276 -0.76 15.74 14.76
N SER A 277 -0.72 16.99 14.30
CA SER A 277 -1.87 17.71 13.73
C SER A 277 -2.06 17.53 12.23
N SER A 278 -1.11 16.91 11.52
CA SER A 278 -1.24 16.67 10.08
C SER A 278 -2.34 15.66 9.78
N VAL A 279 -3.04 15.84 8.65
CA VAL A 279 -4.04 14.88 8.14
C VAL A 279 -3.44 13.51 7.81
N TYR A 280 -2.12 13.43 7.66
CA TYR A 280 -1.40 12.17 7.74
C TYR A 280 -0.14 12.24 8.57
N LEU A 281 0.02 11.19 9.37
CA LEU A 281 1.11 11.00 10.29
C LEU A 281 1.75 9.66 9.99
N SER A 282 3.05 9.66 9.74
CA SER A 282 3.85 8.44 9.62
C SER A 282 4.90 8.46 10.72
N VAL A 283 4.97 7.42 11.54
CA VAL A 283 5.96 7.29 12.62
C VAL A 283 6.74 6.02 12.39
N HIS A 284 8.04 6.19 12.17
CA HIS A 284 8.98 5.09 12.09
C HIS A 284 9.64 4.90 13.46
N GLY A 285 9.88 3.66 13.86
CA GLY A 285 10.58 3.36 15.12
C GLY A 285 9.72 3.53 16.35
N ILE A 286 8.43 3.20 16.25
CA ILE A 286 7.52 3.07 17.39
C ILE A 286 8.10 2.07 18.39
N ALA A 287 8.67 0.98 17.87
CA ALA A 287 9.47 0.01 18.60
C ALA A 287 10.56 -0.56 17.70
N THR A 288 11.63 -1.08 18.30
CA THR A 288 12.52 -2.03 17.64
C THR A 288 12.25 -3.41 18.22
N LEU A 289 11.89 -4.35 17.36
CA LEU A 289 11.45 -5.68 17.72
C LEU A 289 12.45 -6.74 17.19
N PRO A 290 12.43 -7.96 17.73
CA PRO A 290 13.21 -9.07 17.17
C PRO A 290 12.86 -9.38 15.70
N LEU A 291 13.65 -10.23 15.04
CA LEU A 291 13.33 -10.70 13.68
C LEU A 291 12.03 -11.52 13.65
N GLU A 292 11.88 -12.39 14.64
CA GLU A 292 10.65 -13.14 14.87
C GLU A 292 9.58 -12.17 15.37
N ALA A 293 8.37 -12.31 14.82
CA ALA A 293 7.25 -11.49 15.24
C ALA A 293 6.96 -11.74 16.74
N PRO A 294 6.68 -10.68 17.52
CA PRO A 294 6.26 -10.86 18.91
C PRO A 294 5.01 -11.72 18.98
N ARG A 295 4.88 -12.53 20.04
CA ARG A 295 3.60 -13.15 20.36
C ARG A 295 2.57 -12.06 20.63
N SER A 296 1.33 -12.31 20.23
CA SER A 296 0.22 -11.41 20.49
C SER A 296 0.12 -11.18 22.01
N PRO A 297 -0.15 -9.95 22.50
CA PRO A 297 -0.37 -9.71 23.93
C PRO A 297 -1.55 -10.50 24.54
N ALA A 298 -2.35 -11.18 23.70
CA ALA A 298 -3.49 -12.00 24.08
C ALA A 298 -3.16 -13.51 24.25
N ASP A 299 -1.89 -13.92 24.08
CA ASP A 299 -1.37 -15.26 24.42
C ASP A 299 -0.65 -15.25 25.79
#